data_AF-A0A6J8B4D7-F1
#
_entry.id   AF-A0A6J8B4D7-F1
#
_cell.length_a   1.000
_cell.length_b   1.000
_cell.length_c   1.000
_cell.angle_alpha   90.00
_cell.angle_beta   90.00
_cell.angle_gamma   90.00
#
_symmetry.space_group_name_H-M   'P 1'
#
loop_
_entity.id
_entity.type
_entity.pdbx_description
1 polymer ?
#
loop_
_entity_poly.entity_id
_entity_poly.type
_entity_poly.pdbx_seq_one_letter_code
_entity_poly.pdbx_strand_id
1 'polypeptide(L)'
;MYVVSSPLPTVEWCRVTGFNWTVKTEIYDYRYEISSKIQVRSELDFDVYGMMIRNQLGSIVENITLTQLDKPEAPRNLSVGQITFISVSISWIAGFNGGYNQTFTVQFKTTDNDIWNSTTVHTNEIKTGSVMYVTLDQLKLDTSYQVMVLSMNTYGSRNASLEFKTKG
;
A
#
# COMPACT_ATOMS: atom_id res chain seq x y z
N MET A 1 3.36 15.27 3.33
CA MET A 1 4.16 15.20 4.58
C MET A 1 3.84 16.46 5.39
N TYR A 2 3.83 16.39 6.72
CA TYR A 2 3.67 17.57 7.58
C TYR A 2 4.96 17.77 8.38
N VAL A 3 5.52 18.98 8.35
CA VAL A 3 6.80 19.30 8.99
C VAL A 3 6.66 20.62 9.72
N VAL A 4 7.06 20.63 10.99
CA VAL A 4 7.04 21.82 11.85
C VAL A 4 8.47 22.32 11.98
N SER A 5 8.70 23.61 11.74
CA SER A 5 10.02 24.23 11.79
C SER A 5 9.90 25.69 12.23
N SER A 6 10.86 26.14 13.03
CA SER A 6 11.06 27.53 13.40
C SER A 6 12.57 27.80 13.54
N PRO A 7 13.16 28.78 12.84
CA PRO A 7 12.54 29.66 11.83
C PRO A 7 12.04 28.93 10.57
N LEU A 8 11.39 29.67 9.67
CA LEU A 8 10.83 29.15 8.42
C LEU A 8 11.88 28.38 7.60
N PRO A 9 11.57 27.17 7.09
CA PRO A 9 12.46 26.43 6.22
C PRO A 9 12.20 26.70 4.73
N THR A 10 13.23 26.51 3.90
CA THR A 10 13.07 26.27 2.46
C THR A 10 12.81 24.78 2.21
N VAL A 11 12.14 24.46 1.10
CA VAL A 11 11.93 23.08 0.62
C VAL A 11 12.49 22.95 -0.79
N GLU A 12 13.39 21.99 -0.97
CA GLU A 12 14.14 21.74 -2.21
C GLU A 12 14.03 20.26 -2.61
N TRP A 13 14.09 19.96 -3.91
CA TRP A 13 13.96 18.60 -4.45
C TRP A 13 15.10 18.28 -5.41
N CYS A 14 15.69 17.09 -5.30
CA CYS A 14 16.69 16.58 -6.24
C CYS A 14 16.47 15.08 -6.52
N ARG A 15 16.94 14.55 -7.65
CA ARG A 15 16.97 13.10 -7.88
C ARG A 15 18.19 12.51 -7.17
N VAL A 16 17.99 11.42 -6.42
CA VAL A 16 19.06 10.79 -5.61
C VAL A 16 20.16 10.20 -6.51
N THR A 17 19.80 9.78 -7.72
CA THR A 17 20.70 9.18 -8.73
C THR A 17 21.64 10.18 -9.41
N GLY A 18 21.45 11.49 -9.21
CA GLY A 18 22.27 12.54 -9.82
C GLY A 18 22.61 13.65 -8.84
N PHE A 19 23.80 13.56 -8.22
CA PHE A 19 24.36 14.60 -7.35
C PHE A 19 24.71 15.89 -8.13
N ASN A 20 23.70 16.67 -8.53
CA ASN A 20 23.85 18.02 -9.04
C ASN A 20 22.71 18.91 -8.53
N TRP A 21 23.05 19.81 -7.61
CA TRP A 21 22.12 20.77 -7.01
C TRP A 21 21.74 21.85 -8.03
N THR A 22 20.43 22.06 -8.26
CA THR A 22 19.95 23.26 -8.97
C THR A 22 18.82 23.87 -8.17
N VAL A 23 19.05 25.07 -7.64
CA VAL A 23 18.17 25.75 -6.68
C VAL A 23 17.17 26.66 -7.40
N LYS A 24 15.90 26.63 -6.96
CA LYS A 24 14.94 27.73 -7.14
C LYS A 24 14.11 27.88 -5.86
N THR A 25 14.01 29.11 -5.36
CA THR A 25 13.42 29.43 -4.05
C THR A 25 12.59 30.70 -4.18
N GLU A 26 11.39 30.72 -3.57
CA GLU A 26 10.59 31.93 -3.32
C GLU A 26 10.13 31.90 -1.84
N ILE A 27 10.02 33.07 -1.20
CA ILE A 27 9.91 33.23 0.27
C ILE A 27 8.78 34.19 0.63
N TYR A 28 7.94 33.82 1.62
CA TYR A 28 6.97 34.68 2.31
C TYR A 28 6.93 34.29 3.83
N ASP A 29 6.25 35.04 4.73
CA ASP A 29 6.49 35.13 6.22
C ASP A 29 5.75 34.16 7.22
N TYR A 30 4.44 34.32 7.48
CA TYR A 30 3.72 33.80 8.68
C TYR A 30 3.12 32.36 8.62
N ARG A 31 3.38 31.51 9.65
CA ARG A 31 2.75 30.18 9.96
C ARG A 31 2.26 29.38 8.73
N TYR A 32 3.18 28.78 7.96
CA TYR A 32 2.81 28.14 6.69
C TYR A 32 2.72 26.62 6.67
N GLU A 33 1.76 26.17 5.87
CA GLU A 33 1.86 24.98 5.05
C GLU A 33 2.66 25.33 3.77
N ILE A 34 3.86 24.78 3.61
CA ILE A 34 4.64 24.93 2.37
C ILE A 34 4.26 23.79 1.42
N SER A 35 3.62 24.11 0.31
CA SER A 35 3.33 23.14 -0.75
C SER A 35 4.35 23.24 -1.90
N SER A 36 4.91 22.10 -2.31
CA SER A 36 5.82 21.98 -3.46
C SER A 36 5.46 20.73 -4.27
N LYS A 37 5.80 20.71 -5.57
CA LYS A 37 5.32 19.70 -6.52
C LYS A 37 6.40 19.32 -7.53
N ILE A 38 6.56 18.03 -7.78
CA ILE A 38 7.30 17.50 -8.94
C ILE A 38 6.32 17.40 -10.12
N GLN A 39 6.74 17.81 -11.32
CA GLN A 39 5.97 17.61 -12.55
C GLN A 39 6.44 16.35 -13.26
N VAL A 40 5.55 15.37 -13.45
CA VAL A 40 5.78 14.22 -14.34
C VAL A 40 5.40 14.62 -15.76
N ARG A 41 6.33 14.49 -16.71
CA ARG A 41 6.12 14.78 -18.14
C ARG A 41 6.41 13.57 -19.02
N SER A 42 7.18 12.61 -18.53
CA SER A 42 7.60 11.40 -19.22
C SER A 42 7.87 10.26 -18.23
N GLU A 43 8.03 9.03 -18.72
CA GLU A 43 8.42 7.89 -17.89
C GLU A 43 9.82 8.05 -17.27
N LEU A 44 10.67 8.90 -17.86
CA LEU A 44 11.98 9.28 -17.31
C LEU A 44 11.90 10.17 -16.07
N ASP A 45 10.70 10.54 -15.61
CA ASP A 45 10.47 11.30 -14.37
C ASP A 45 10.15 10.42 -13.15
N PHE A 46 10.01 9.11 -13.33
CA PHE A 46 9.86 8.17 -12.21
C PHE A 46 11.24 7.78 -11.66
N ASP A 47 11.55 8.23 -10.44
CA ASP A 47 12.82 8.00 -9.74
C ASP A 47 12.64 8.22 -8.22
N VAL A 48 13.70 8.01 -7.44
CA VAL A 48 13.78 8.44 -6.03
C VAL A 48 14.23 9.90 -5.98
N TYR A 49 13.40 10.74 -5.35
CA TYR A 49 13.70 12.15 -5.11
C TYR A 49 14.01 12.40 -3.64
N GLY A 50 15.12 13.06 -3.35
CA GLY A 50 15.41 13.61 -2.03
C GLY A 50 14.70 14.96 -1.88
N MET A 51 13.85 15.08 -0.87
CA MET A 51 13.26 16.34 -0.43
C MET A 51 14.08 16.88 0.74
N MET A 52 14.81 17.97 0.53
CA MET A 52 15.52 18.69 1.59
C MET A 52 14.63 19.79 2.17
N ILE A 53 14.59 19.87 3.50
CA ILE A 53 13.91 20.94 4.24
C ILE A 53 14.94 21.59 5.16
N ARG A 54 15.23 22.88 4.97
CA ARG A 54 16.34 23.59 5.64
C ARG A 54 15.92 24.93 6.22
N ASN A 55 16.28 25.23 7.46
CA ASN A 55 16.27 26.59 8.02
C ASN A 55 17.67 26.98 8.53
N GLN A 56 17.81 28.14 9.16
CA GLN A 56 19.10 28.61 9.70
C GLN A 56 19.66 27.77 10.88
N LEU A 57 18.88 26.84 11.44
CA LEU A 57 19.27 25.96 12.54
C LEU A 57 19.65 24.54 12.07
N GLY A 58 19.33 24.17 10.84
CA GLY A 58 19.68 22.86 10.29
C GLY A 58 18.87 22.45 9.05
N SER A 59 19.09 21.22 8.59
CA SER A 59 18.35 20.61 7.48
C SER A 59 18.06 19.13 7.71
N ILE A 60 16.88 18.69 7.28
CA ILE A 60 16.50 17.28 7.13
C ILE A 60 16.38 16.94 5.64
N VAL A 61 16.63 15.68 5.28
CA VAL A 61 16.41 15.16 3.93
C VAL A 61 15.60 13.88 4.03
N GLU A 62 14.50 13.79 3.28
CA GLU A 62 13.63 12.62 3.21
C GLU A 62 13.53 12.12 1.77
N ASN A 63 13.65 10.81 1.56
CA ASN A 63 13.56 10.22 0.23
C ASN A 63 12.11 9.83 -0.10
N ILE A 64 11.66 10.26 -1.28
CA ILE A 64 10.31 10.02 -1.79
C ILE A 64 10.42 9.39 -3.18
N THR A 65 9.97 8.15 -3.30
CA THR A 65 9.95 7.42 -4.58
C THR A 65 8.73 7.83 -5.39
N LEU A 66 8.95 8.29 -6.62
CA LEU A 66 7.90 8.59 -7.58
C LEU A 66 7.78 7.41 -8.55
N THR A 67 6.72 6.61 -8.41
CA THR A 67 6.47 5.41 -9.23
C THR A 67 5.40 5.65 -10.29
N GLN A 68 5.50 4.93 -11.41
CA GLN A 68 4.40 4.83 -12.36
C GLN A 68 3.17 4.19 -11.70
N LEU A 69 1.97 4.52 -12.20
CA LEU A 69 0.74 3.85 -11.76
C LEU A 69 0.71 2.42 -12.29
N ASP A 70 0.52 1.45 -11.40
CA ASP A 70 0.40 0.01 -11.71
C ASP A 70 -0.81 -0.57 -10.95
N LYS A 71 -1.14 -1.83 -11.22
CA LYS A 71 -1.97 -2.64 -10.32
C LYS A 71 -1.28 -2.85 -8.97
N PRO A 72 -2.01 -3.17 -7.89
CA PRO A 72 -1.41 -3.30 -6.57
C PRO A 72 -0.43 -4.47 -6.51
N GLU A 73 0.48 -4.43 -5.55
CA GLU A 73 1.27 -5.60 -5.17
C GLU A 73 0.38 -6.70 -4.59
N ALA A 74 0.81 -7.96 -4.72
CA ALA A 74 0.10 -9.08 -4.11
C ALA A 74 0.05 -8.95 -2.56
N PRO A 75 -1.00 -9.47 -1.90
CA PRO A 75 -1.04 -9.57 -0.45
C PRO A 75 0.20 -10.28 0.10
N ARG A 76 0.87 -9.68 1.08
CA ARG A 76 2.05 -10.26 1.76
C ARG A 76 1.62 -11.00 3.01
N ASN A 77 2.43 -11.98 3.46
CA ASN A 77 2.22 -12.74 4.70
C ASN A 77 0.76 -13.24 4.87
N LEU A 78 0.17 -13.79 3.80
CA LEU A 78 -1.15 -14.40 3.86
C LEU A 78 -1.10 -15.61 4.82
N SER A 79 -1.96 -15.63 5.84
CA SER A 79 -1.93 -16.63 6.89
C SER A 79 -3.33 -17.07 7.35
N VAL A 80 -3.39 -18.28 7.89
CA VAL A 80 -4.57 -18.86 8.53
C VAL A 80 -4.48 -18.63 10.03
N GLY A 81 -5.51 -18.01 10.60
CA GLY A 81 -5.70 -17.82 12.03
C GLY A 81 -6.53 -18.94 12.66
N GLN A 82 -7.48 -18.57 13.52
CA GLN A 82 -8.35 -19.53 14.20
C GLN A 82 -9.23 -20.29 13.20
N ILE A 83 -9.17 -21.62 13.25
CA ILE A 83 -10.06 -22.56 12.53
C ILE A 83 -11.10 -23.14 13.51
N THR A 84 -12.36 -23.15 13.09
CA THR A 84 -13.47 -23.86 13.76
C THR A 84 -14.01 -24.99 12.86
N PHE A 85 -15.14 -25.59 13.23
CA PHE A 85 -15.84 -26.57 12.38
C PHE A 85 -16.49 -25.93 11.14
N ILE A 86 -16.84 -24.64 11.20
CA ILE A 86 -17.63 -23.95 10.17
C ILE A 86 -17.08 -22.57 9.76
N SER A 87 -15.92 -22.17 10.27
CA SER A 87 -15.32 -20.87 9.98
C SER A 87 -13.79 -20.85 10.10
N VAL A 88 -13.17 -19.88 9.44
CA VAL A 88 -11.74 -19.58 9.53
C VAL A 88 -11.48 -18.08 9.54
N SER A 89 -10.47 -17.63 10.29
CA SER A 89 -9.91 -16.29 10.15
C SER A 89 -8.73 -16.30 9.17
N ILE A 90 -8.73 -15.41 8.18
CA ILE A 90 -7.66 -15.23 7.20
C ILE A 90 -7.10 -13.81 7.36
N SER A 91 -5.77 -13.66 7.39
CA SER A 91 -5.11 -12.36 7.51
C SER A 91 -3.96 -12.18 6.53
N TRP A 92 -3.65 -10.93 6.16
CA TRP A 92 -2.55 -10.57 5.26
C TRP A 92 -2.05 -9.15 5.55
N ILE A 93 -0.90 -8.81 4.98
CA ILE A 93 -0.34 -7.45 4.97
C ILE A 93 -0.61 -6.83 3.60
N ALA A 94 -1.17 -5.62 3.59
CA ALA A 94 -1.42 -4.86 2.36
C ALA A 94 -0.10 -4.46 1.68
N GLY A 95 0.03 -4.79 0.40
CA GLY A 95 1.14 -4.34 -0.45
C GLY A 95 0.99 -2.87 -0.84
N PHE A 96 1.96 -2.37 -1.63
CA PHE A 96 1.84 -1.07 -2.28
C PHE A 96 0.64 -1.09 -3.24
N ASN A 97 -0.17 -0.04 -3.17
CA ASN A 97 -1.44 0.07 -3.88
C ASN A 97 -1.30 0.41 -5.38
N GLY A 98 -0.06 0.50 -5.90
CA GLY A 98 0.22 0.90 -7.28
C GLY A 98 -0.04 2.38 -7.55
N GLY A 99 -0.14 3.22 -6.52
CA GLY A 99 -0.40 4.65 -6.63
C GLY A 99 -1.88 5.04 -6.79
N TYR A 100 -2.80 4.08 -6.72
CA TYR A 100 -4.25 4.32 -6.73
C TYR A 100 -4.95 3.57 -5.58
N ASN A 101 -6.15 3.97 -5.17
CA ASN A 101 -6.87 3.30 -4.08
C ASN A 101 -7.10 1.81 -4.41
N GLN A 102 -6.69 0.94 -3.49
CA GLN A 102 -6.83 -0.52 -3.62
C GLN A 102 -7.99 -1.06 -2.77
N THR A 103 -8.58 -2.16 -3.21
CA THR A 103 -9.55 -2.98 -2.46
C THR A 103 -9.06 -4.43 -2.38
N PHE A 104 -9.67 -5.22 -1.49
CA PHE A 104 -9.39 -6.65 -1.37
C PHE A 104 -10.68 -7.47 -1.51
N THR A 105 -10.64 -8.51 -2.34
CA THR A 105 -11.69 -9.54 -2.39
C THR A 105 -11.07 -10.87 -2.03
N VAL A 106 -11.72 -11.59 -1.11
CA VAL A 106 -11.33 -12.93 -0.68
C VAL A 106 -12.26 -13.91 -1.36
N GLN A 107 -11.70 -14.81 -2.16
CA GLN A 107 -12.40 -15.90 -2.83
C GLN A 107 -12.01 -17.23 -2.18
N PHE A 108 -12.97 -18.15 -2.04
CA PHE A 108 -12.69 -19.47 -1.47
C PHE A 108 -13.56 -20.55 -2.12
N LYS A 109 -13.00 -21.75 -2.24
CA LYS A 109 -13.69 -22.95 -2.75
C LYS A 109 -13.21 -24.18 -1.99
N THR A 110 -13.99 -25.26 -2.01
CA THR A 110 -13.50 -26.55 -1.52
C THR A 110 -12.57 -27.17 -2.57
N THR A 111 -11.60 -28.00 -2.15
CA THR A 111 -10.60 -28.57 -3.06
C THR A 111 -11.17 -29.65 -3.99
N ASP A 112 -12.39 -30.11 -3.75
CA ASP A 112 -13.12 -31.12 -4.54
C ASP A 112 -13.97 -30.53 -5.68
N ASN A 113 -14.07 -29.20 -5.79
CA ASN A 113 -14.77 -28.52 -6.89
C ASN A 113 -14.03 -27.27 -7.38
N ASP A 114 -14.63 -26.56 -8.33
CA ASP A 114 -14.11 -25.31 -8.91
C ASP A 114 -15.12 -24.14 -8.79
N ILE A 115 -16.02 -24.22 -7.80
CA ILE A 115 -17.04 -23.19 -7.58
C ILE A 115 -16.55 -22.22 -6.50
N TRP A 116 -16.10 -21.05 -6.93
CA TRP A 116 -15.63 -19.99 -6.05
C TRP A 116 -16.77 -19.21 -5.40
N ASN A 117 -16.77 -19.19 -4.07
CA ASN A 117 -17.51 -18.21 -3.27
C ASN A 117 -16.62 -16.96 -3.08
N SER A 118 -17.21 -15.81 -2.75
CA SER A 118 -16.44 -14.57 -2.53
C SER A 118 -17.02 -13.69 -1.41
N THR A 119 -16.14 -12.88 -0.83
CA THR A 119 -16.47 -11.82 0.12
C THR A 119 -15.49 -10.66 -0.10
N THR A 120 -16.01 -9.44 -0.23
CA THR A 120 -15.18 -8.24 -0.44
C THR A 120 -14.95 -7.51 0.88
N VAL A 121 -13.68 -7.22 1.17
CA VAL A 121 -13.27 -6.46 2.35
C VAL A 121 -13.13 -4.99 1.96
N HIS A 122 -14.19 -4.25 2.23
CA HIS A 122 -14.21 -2.79 2.09
C HIS A 122 -13.61 -2.17 3.36
N THR A 123 -12.50 -1.45 3.21
CA THR A 123 -11.89 -0.65 4.28
C THR A 123 -11.42 0.68 3.70
N ASN A 124 -11.60 1.76 4.45
CA ASN A 124 -11.18 3.09 4.02
C ASN A 124 -9.67 3.26 4.24
N GLU A 125 -8.99 3.95 3.31
CA GLU A 125 -7.59 4.38 3.44
C GLU A 125 -6.58 3.27 3.76
N ILE A 126 -6.57 2.19 2.96
CA ILE A 126 -5.59 1.10 3.15
C ILE A 126 -4.17 1.56 2.83
N LYS A 127 -3.36 1.73 3.89
CA LYS A 127 -1.94 2.08 3.79
C LYS A 127 -1.11 0.83 3.50
N THR A 128 -0.01 1.00 2.77
CA THR A 128 1.01 -0.05 2.59
C THR A 128 1.51 -0.51 3.96
N GLY A 129 1.56 -1.82 4.19
CA GLY A 129 1.95 -2.40 5.48
C GLY A 129 0.81 -2.58 6.49
N SER A 130 -0.41 -2.12 6.20
CA SER A 130 -1.57 -2.39 7.06
C SER A 130 -1.86 -3.90 7.16
N VAL A 131 -2.09 -4.38 8.39
CA VAL A 131 -2.60 -5.73 8.63
C VAL A 131 -4.10 -5.75 8.37
N MET A 132 -4.52 -6.66 7.51
CA MET A 132 -5.90 -6.87 7.07
C MET A 132 -6.35 -8.27 7.48
N TYR A 133 -7.65 -8.45 7.72
CA TYR A 133 -8.21 -9.76 8.03
C TYR A 133 -9.68 -9.88 7.59
N VAL A 134 -10.15 -11.11 7.43
CA VAL A 134 -11.55 -11.46 7.26
C VAL A 134 -11.85 -12.77 7.99
N THR A 135 -13.09 -12.95 8.42
CA THR A 135 -13.61 -14.27 8.84
C THR A 135 -14.45 -14.82 7.70
N LEU A 136 -14.14 -16.03 7.24
CA LEU A 136 -14.99 -16.80 6.35
C LEU A 136 -15.83 -17.74 7.20
N ASP A 137 -17.15 -17.77 7.01
CA ASP A 137 -18.09 -18.61 7.74
C ASP A 137 -18.88 -19.56 6.81
N GLN A 138 -19.86 -20.28 7.37
CA GLN A 138 -20.72 -21.24 6.65
C GLN A 138 -19.94 -22.33 5.91
N LEU A 139 -18.76 -22.68 6.42
CA LEU A 139 -17.92 -23.74 5.87
C LEU A 139 -18.43 -25.13 6.29
N LYS A 140 -18.11 -26.13 5.48
CA LYS A 140 -18.33 -27.55 5.79
C LYS A 140 -17.28 -28.04 6.78
N LEU A 141 -17.68 -28.91 7.69
CA LEU A 141 -16.81 -29.63 8.63
C LEU A 141 -15.89 -30.64 7.92
N ASP A 142 -14.73 -30.93 8.53
CA ASP A 142 -13.63 -31.77 8.00
C ASP A 142 -13.33 -31.60 6.49
N THR A 143 -13.44 -30.39 5.97
CA THR A 143 -13.36 -30.11 4.52
C THR A 143 -12.15 -29.24 4.20
N SER A 144 -11.42 -29.62 3.15
CA SER A 144 -10.28 -28.86 2.63
C SER A 144 -10.75 -27.73 1.70
N TYR A 145 -10.17 -26.56 1.87
CA TYR A 145 -10.48 -25.33 1.15
C TYR A 145 -9.22 -24.70 0.57
N GLN A 146 -9.35 -24.17 -0.65
CA GLN A 146 -8.42 -23.20 -1.22
C GLN A 146 -9.00 -21.80 -1.03
N VAL A 147 -8.18 -20.87 -0.54
CA VAL A 147 -8.53 -19.44 -0.43
C VAL A 147 -7.53 -18.60 -1.22
N MET A 148 -8.05 -17.56 -1.86
CA MET A 148 -7.31 -16.58 -2.65
C MET A 148 -7.72 -15.19 -2.20
N VAL A 149 -6.73 -14.34 -1.88
CA VAL A 149 -6.95 -12.92 -1.63
C VAL A 149 -6.45 -12.14 -2.84
N LEU A 150 -7.33 -11.37 -3.47
CA LEU A 150 -7.02 -10.50 -4.60
C LEU A 150 -6.88 -9.06 -4.12
N SER A 151 -5.72 -8.44 -4.40
CA SER A 151 -5.52 -6.99 -4.29
C SER A 151 -5.85 -6.34 -5.63
N MET A 152 -6.69 -5.31 -5.64
CA MET A 152 -7.27 -4.76 -6.88
C MET A 152 -7.31 -3.23 -6.87
N ASN A 153 -7.02 -2.60 -8.01
CA ASN A 153 -7.30 -1.19 -8.29
C ASN A 153 -7.76 -1.04 -9.76
N THR A 154 -7.88 0.20 -10.26
CA THR A 154 -8.30 0.49 -11.65
C THR A 154 -7.36 -0.03 -12.75
N TYR A 155 -6.10 -0.32 -12.42
CA TYR A 155 -5.07 -0.85 -13.33
C TYR A 155 -5.01 -2.39 -13.33
N GLY A 156 -5.78 -3.05 -12.46
CA GLY A 156 -5.94 -4.50 -12.44
C GLY A 156 -5.69 -5.11 -11.05
N SER A 157 -5.28 -6.38 -11.04
CA SER A 157 -5.16 -7.16 -9.81
C SER A 157 -3.90 -8.03 -9.72
N ARG A 158 -3.55 -8.38 -8.47
CA ARG A 158 -2.64 -9.48 -8.12
C ARG A 158 -3.28 -10.29 -7.00
N ASN A 159 -2.76 -11.48 -6.73
CA ASN A 159 -3.30 -12.37 -5.71
C ASN A 159 -2.22 -13.08 -4.90
N ALA A 160 -2.64 -13.61 -3.75
CA ALA A 160 -1.94 -14.63 -2.99
C ALA A 160 -2.96 -15.69 -2.60
N SER A 161 -2.55 -16.96 -2.50
CA SER A 161 -3.42 -18.07 -2.12
C SER A 161 -2.75 -19.00 -1.12
N LEU A 162 -3.58 -19.73 -0.38
CA LEU A 162 -3.18 -20.83 0.48
C LEU A 162 -4.32 -21.85 0.61
N GLU A 163 -4.05 -22.96 1.30
CA GLU A 163 -5.04 -23.98 1.62
C GLU A 163 -5.18 -24.16 3.13
N PHE A 164 -6.36 -24.57 3.58
CA PHE A 164 -6.64 -24.95 4.96
C PHE A 164 -7.69 -26.07 5.02
N LYS A 165 -7.78 -26.76 6.15
CA LYS A 165 -8.85 -27.73 6.42
C LYS A 165 -9.64 -27.29 7.66
N THR A 166 -10.97 -27.32 7.60
CA THR A 166 -11.82 -27.12 8.78
C THR A 166 -11.68 -28.28 9.76
N LYS A 167 -12.08 -28.08 11.01
CA LYS A 167 -12.07 -29.15 12.02
C LYS A 167 -13.18 -30.17 11.73
N GLY A 168 -12.88 -31.44 11.99
CA GLY A 168 -13.85 -32.53 12.17
C GLY A 168 -14.25 -32.68 13.63
#